data_AF-A0A3D0SP47-F1
#
_entry.id   AF-A0A3D0SP47-F1
#
_cell.length_a   1.000
_cell.length_b   1.000
_cell.length_c   1.000
_cell.angle_alpha   90.00
_cell.angle_beta   90.00
_cell.angle_gamma   90.00
#
_symmetry.space_group_name_H-M   'P 1'
#
loop_
_entity.id
_entity.type
_entity.pdbx_description
1 polymer ?
#
loop_
_entity_poly.entity_id
_entity_poly.type
_entity_poly.pdbx_seq_one_letter_code
_entity_poly.pdbx_strand_id
1 'polypeptide(L)'
;MLDTYRQQAAERAAMGIPALPLSAQQTADLVELLKNPPKGEEDFLVELITHRVPAGVDQAAYVKAAFLAAVAKGETQSPLISRIRATELLGTMLGGYNIQPLIDLLDDTECAPAAAKELSHTLLMFDYRHGVKEKADAGNSHAKQVLRAWAEAEWFTNRPKVPEKVTVTVFKVTGETNTDDLSPAPDAWSRPDIPLHGLAMLKMARPGIEPDEPGKIGPLKLIESLKSKGHPVAYVGDVVGTGSSRKSAT
;
A
#
# COMPACT_ATOMS: atom_id res chain seq x y z
N MET A 1 -13.22 18.81 1.62
CA MET A 1 -12.53 17.52 1.44
C MET A 1 -13.32 16.34 2.01
N LEU A 2 -13.62 16.30 3.31
CA LEU A 2 -14.23 15.11 3.95
C LEU A 2 -15.59 14.69 3.36
N ASP A 3 -16.52 15.61 3.17
CA ASP A 3 -17.86 15.27 2.64
C ASP A 3 -17.77 14.71 1.21
N THR A 4 -16.98 15.35 0.36
CA THR A 4 -16.72 14.87 -1.00
C THR A 4 -16.06 13.50 -0.99
N TYR A 5 -15.07 13.29 -0.12
CA TYR A 5 -14.41 11.99 0.03
C TYR A 5 -15.41 10.91 0.46
N ARG A 6 -16.27 11.19 1.44
CA ARG A 6 -17.29 10.26 1.94
C ARG A 6 -18.31 9.90 0.86
N GLN A 7 -18.75 10.88 0.08
CA GLN A 7 -19.66 10.63 -1.04
C GLN A 7 -19.01 9.68 -2.06
N GLN A 8 -17.78 9.96 -2.48
CA GLN A 8 -17.04 9.11 -3.41
C GLN A 8 -16.78 7.71 -2.83
N ALA A 9 -16.49 7.62 -1.53
CA ALA A 9 -16.32 6.35 -0.84
C ALA A 9 -17.62 5.54 -0.79
N ALA A 10 -18.77 6.18 -0.56
CA ALA A 10 -20.08 5.53 -0.56
C ALA A 10 -20.47 5.01 -1.95
N GLU A 11 -20.23 5.80 -3.00
CA GLU A 11 -20.45 5.37 -4.40
C GLU A 11 -19.64 4.11 -4.75
N ARG A 12 -18.40 4.02 -4.26
CA ARG A 12 -17.52 2.86 -4.47
C ARG A 12 -17.90 1.67 -3.59
N ALA A 13 -18.29 1.92 -2.35
CA ALA A 13 -18.80 0.89 -1.44
C ALA A 13 -20.07 0.22 -2.00
N ALA A 14 -20.93 0.95 -2.72
CA ALA A 14 -22.09 0.39 -3.41
C ALA A 14 -21.72 -0.60 -4.53
N MET A 15 -20.50 -0.50 -5.08
CA MET A 15 -19.92 -1.47 -6.02
C MET A 15 -19.11 -2.59 -5.33
N GLY A 16 -19.02 -2.58 -3.99
CA GLY A 16 -18.22 -3.53 -3.23
C GLY A 16 -16.71 -3.28 -3.29
N ILE A 17 -16.26 -2.08 -3.69
CA ILE A 17 -14.83 -1.75 -3.83
C ILE A 17 -14.43 -0.58 -2.91
N PRO A 18 -13.17 -0.51 -2.44
CA PRO A 18 -12.70 0.57 -1.57
C PRO A 18 -12.64 1.90 -2.31
N ALA A 19 -12.65 3.01 -1.54
CA ALA A 19 -12.41 4.36 -2.05
C ALA A 19 -11.07 4.46 -2.81
N LEU A 20 -10.99 5.40 -3.76
CA LEU A 20 -9.73 5.72 -4.42
C LEU A 20 -8.70 6.26 -3.42
N PRO A 21 -7.39 6.07 -3.69
CA PRO A 21 -6.35 6.79 -2.97
C PRO A 21 -6.53 8.31 -3.09
N LEU A 22 -6.07 9.05 -2.09
CA LEU A 22 -6.13 10.50 -2.06
C LEU A 22 -5.22 11.08 -3.15
N SER A 23 -5.75 12.09 -3.84
CA SER A 23 -4.94 12.94 -4.72
C SER A 23 -4.01 13.86 -3.92
N ALA A 24 -3.08 14.52 -4.62
CA ALA A 24 -2.20 15.51 -4.00
C ALA A 24 -2.99 16.65 -3.33
N GLN A 25 -4.05 17.15 -3.98
CA GLN A 25 -4.90 18.20 -3.41
C GLN A 25 -5.66 17.71 -2.18
N GLN A 26 -6.27 16.52 -2.25
CA GLN A 26 -6.95 15.96 -1.07
C GLN A 26 -5.98 15.71 0.09
N THR A 27 -4.73 15.32 -0.21
CA THR A 27 -3.70 15.15 0.81
C THR A 27 -3.28 16.49 1.42
N ALA A 28 -3.18 17.56 0.62
CA ALA A 28 -2.92 18.91 1.13
C ALA A 28 -4.05 19.41 2.03
N ASP A 29 -5.31 19.22 1.62
CA ASP A 29 -6.48 19.55 2.44
C ASP A 29 -6.50 18.74 3.75
N LEU A 30 -6.13 17.45 3.69
CA LEU A 30 -5.99 16.58 4.87
C LEU A 30 -4.91 17.08 5.82
N VAL A 31 -3.78 17.59 5.31
CA VAL A 31 -2.72 18.17 6.15
C VAL A 31 -3.25 19.35 6.97
N GLU A 32 -4.06 20.23 6.38
CA GLU A 32 -4.65 21.35 7.12
C GLU A 32 -5.65 20.88 8.20
N LEU A 33 -6.42 19.84 7.91
CA LEU A 33 -7.28 19.19 8.90
C LEU A 33 -6.48 18.51 10.02
N LEU A 34 -5.34 17.89 9.71
CA LEU A 34 -4.47 17.27 10.71
C LEU A 34 -3.80 18.30 11.64
N LYS A 35 -3.61 19.54 11.19
CA LYS A 35 -3.13 20.65 12.02
C LYS A 35 -4.23 21.21 12.93
N ASN A 36 -5.46 21.28 12.42
CA ASN A 36 -6.63 21.83 13.13
C ASN A 36 -7.84 20.87 12.99
N PRO A 37 -7.85 19.75 13.72
CA PRO A 37 -8.85 18.71 13.51
C PRO A 37 -10.24 19.14 13.98
N PRO A 38 -11.28 18.92 13.17
CA PRO A 38 -12.65 19.00 13.64
C PRO A 38 -12.90 17.95 14.73
N LYS A 39 -13.70 18.30 15.73
CA LYS A 39 -14.05 17.40 16.84
C LYS A 39 -14.78 16.16 16.32
N GLY A 40 -14.33 14.98 16.73
CA GLY A 40 -14.92 13.69 16.34
C GLY A 40 -14.41 13.12 15.03
N GLU A 41 -13.48 13.81 14.35
CA GLU A 41 -12.87 13.36 13.09
C GLU A 41 -11.45 12.80 13.28
N GLU A 42 -10.92 12.84 14.50
CA GLU A 42 -9.50 12.63 14.81
C GLU A 42 -8.97 11.29 14.27
N ASP A 43 -9.63 10.19 14.63
CA ASP A 43 -9.24 8.84 14.20
C ASP A 43 -9.37 8.65 12.69
N PHE A 44 -10.40 9.27 12.08
CA PHE A 44 -10.62 9.18 10.65
C PHE A 44 -9.53 9.90 9.86
N LEU A 45 -9.11 11.09 10.30
CA LEU A 45 -8.00 11.81 9.67
C LEU A 45 -6.68 11.01 9.76
N VAL A 46 -6.43 10.35 10.89
CA VAL A 46 -5.27 9.48 11.07
C VAL A 46 -5.35 8.23 10.18
N GLU A 47 -6.53 7.61 10.00
CA GLU A 47 -6.73 6.51 9.04
C GLU A 47 -6.38 6.94 7.61
N LEU A 48 -6.90 8.11 7.19
CA LEU A 48 -6.70 8.63 5.85
C LEU A 48 -5.21 8.84 5.53
N ILE A 49 -4.48 9.52 6.41
CA ILE A 49 -3.04 9.79 6.18
C ILE A 49 -2.23 8.50 6.25
N THR A 50 -2.64 7.54 7.07
CA THR A 50 -1.92 6.26 7.23
C THR A 50 -2.13 5.35 6.02
N HIS A 51 -3.36 5.21 5.54
CA HIS A 51 -3.75 4.13 4.63
C HIS A 51 -4.27 4.57 3.25
N ARG A 52 -4.59 5.85 3.05
CA ARG A 52 -5.23 6.34 1.81
C ARG A 52 -4.34 7.19 0.93
N VAL A 53 -3.10 7.47 1.32
CA VAL A 53 -2.14 8.16 0.45
C VAL A 53 -1.23 7.13 -0.24
N PRO A 54 -1.06 7.19 -1.58
CA PRO A 54 -0.07 6.40 -2.29
C PRO A 54 1.34 6.50 -1.68
N ALA A 55 2.15 5.47 -1.89
CA ALA A 55 3.55 5.42 -1.46
C ALA A 55 4.50 5.75 -2.62
N GLY A 56 5.80 5.81 -2.36
CA GLY A 56 6.79 6.05 -3.41
C GLY A 56 6.93 7.52 -3.79
N VAL A 57 7.01 7.78 -5.10
CA VAL A 57 7.23 9.10 -5.69
C VAL A 57 5.96 9.71 -6.30
N ASP A 58 4.79 9.28 -5.84
CA ASP A 58 3.51 9.90 -6.21
C ASP A 58 3.43 11.34 -5.68
N GLN A 59 2.66 12.21 -6.37
CA GLN A 59 2.50 13.61 -5.96
C GLN A 59 1.81 13.74 -4.58
N ALA A 60 0.87 12.86 -4.25
CA ALA A 60 0.27 12.82 -2.92
C ALA A 60 1.27 12.33 -1.86
N ALA A 61 2.12 11.37 -2.23
CA ALA A 61 3.22 10.91 -1.36
C ALA A 61 4.21 12.04 -1.06
N TYR A 62 4.52 12.91 -2.04
CA TYR A 62 5.34 14.09 -1.81
C TYR A 62 4.77 15.01 -0.72
N VAL A 63 3.47 15.34 -0.82
CA VAL A 63 2.78 16.19 0.16
C VAL A 63 2.78 15.55 1.55
N LYS A 64 2.46 14.25 1.63
CA LYS A 64 2.51 13.48 2.89
C LYS A 64 3.91 13.46 3.49
N ALA A 65 4.94 13.17 2.70
CA ALA A 65 6.32 13.10 3.18
C ALA A 65 6.79 14.45 3.71
N ALA A 66 6.49 15.55 3.00
CA ALA A 66 6.86 16.90 3.42
C ALA A 66 6.21 17.28 4.76
N PHE A 67 4.92 17.01 4.92
CA PHE A 67 4.21 17.26 6.18
C PHE A 67 4.76 16.42 7.34
N LEU A 68 4.90 15.11 7.15
CA LEU A 68 5.40 14.21 8.20
C LEU A 68 6.85 14.55 8.58
N ALA A 69 7.69 14.92 7.61
CA ALA A 69 9.06 15.38 7.88
C ALA A 69 9.06 16.65 8.74
N ALA A 70 8.24 17.65 8.40
CA ALA A 70 8.12 18.88 9.18
C ALA A 70 7.62 18.63 10.60
N VAL A 71 6.66 17.71 10.78
CA VAL A 71 6.20 17.29 12.12
C VAL A 71 7.32 16.59 12.88
N ALA A 72 8.00 15.61 12.28
CA ALA A 72 9.09 14.88 12.93
C ALA A 72 10.26 15.79 13.33
N LYS A 73 10.58 16.79 12.51
CA LYS A 73 11.62 17.82 12.78
C LYS A 73 11.17 18.91 13.76
N GLY A 74 9.89 18.94 14.15
CA GLY A 74 9.34 19.97 15.03
C GLY A 74 9.14 21.34 14.38
N GLU A 75 9.22 21.42 13.05
CA GLU A 75 9.01 22.63 12.25
C GLU A 75 7.52 23.00 12.13
N THR A 76 6.64 22.00 12.26
CA THR A 76 5.20 22.17 12.37
C THR A 76 4.63 21.21 13.41
N GLN A 77 3.38 21.42 13.81
CA GLN A 77 2.72 20.61 14.84
C GLN A 77 1.37 20.09 14.37
N SER A 78 1.00 18.92 14.87
CA SER A 78 -0.34 18.35 14.76
C SER A 78 -0.74 17.85 16.13
N PRO A 79 -1.96 18.16 16.62
CA PRO A 79 -2.46 17.57 17.86
C PRO A 79 -2.71 16.06 17.78
N LEU A 80 -2.72 15.48 16.57
CA LEU A 80 -3.04 14.07 16.33
C LEU A 80 -1.81 13.19 16.04
N ILE A 81 -0.70 13.80 15.62
CA ILE A 81 0.50 13.08 15.17
C ILE A 81 1.71 13.64 15.93
N SER A 82 2.27 12.82 16.82
CA SER A 82 3.54 13.13 17.50
C SER A 82 4.74 13.05 16.54
N ARG A 83 5.88 13.62 16.95
CA ARG A 83 7.13 13.55 16.18
C ARG A 83 7.57 12.11 15.89
N ILE A 84 7.50 11.25 16.90
CA ILE A 84 7.77 9.82 16.79
C ILE A 84 6.78 9.18 15.82
N ARG A 85 5.47 9.44 15.94
CA ARG A 85 4.46 8.86 15.05
C ARG A 85 4.65 9.32 13.59
N ALA A 86 5.05 10.56 13.38
CA ALA A 86 5.36 11.04 12.03
C ALA A 86 6.57 10.31 11.43
N THR A 87 7.57 9.99 12.24
CA THR A 87 8.75 9.20 11.85
C THR A 87 8.36 7.77 11.48
N GLU A 88 7.50 7.13 12.28
CA GLU A 88 6.95 5.80 11.94
C GLU A 88 6.16 5.83 10.62
N LEU A 89 5.32 6.85 10.42
CA LEU A 89 4.53 6.99 9.19
C LEU A 89 5.40 7.27 7.95
N LEU A 90 6.54 7.97 8.10
CA LEU A 90 7.54 8.07 7.03
C LEU A 90 8.11 6.69 6.68
N GLY A 91 8.32 5.82 7.66
CA GLY A 91 8.78 4.45 7.47
C GLY A 91 7.87 3.59 6.60
N THR A 92 6.56 3.85 6.61
CA THR A 92 5.59 3.05 5.83
C THR A 92 5.45 3.49 4.36
N MET A 93 6.19 4.50 3.90
CA MET A 93 6.04 5.08 2.55
C MET A 93 6.83 4.34 1.47
N LEU A 94 7.37 3.15 1.79
CA LEU A 94 8.15 2.24 0.94
C LEU A 94 9.52 2.77 0.46
N GLY A 95 9.59 4.01 0.01
CA GLY A 95 10.81 4.67 -0.47
C GLY A 95 10.51 5.95 -1.27
N GLY A 96 11.54 6.68 -1.67
CA GLY A 96 11.41 7.98 -2.34
C GLY A 96 11.50 9.15 -1.37
N TYR A 97 10.46 9.99 -1.32
CA TYR A 97 10.49 11.27 -0.59
C TYR A 97 10.66 11.14 0.94
N ASN A 98 10.40 9.96 1.50
CA ASN A 98 10.54 9.67 2.92
C ASN A 98 11.98 9.35 3.37
N ILE A 99 12.87 8.96 2.45
CA ILE A 99 14.17 8.40 2.81
C ILE A 99 15.10 9.44 3.44
N GLN A 100 15.32 10.58 2.76
CA GLN A 100 16.22 11.61 3.29
C GLN A 100 15.74 12.15 4.64
N PRO A 101 14.43 12.46 4.86
CA PRO A 101 13.93 12.80 6.19
C PRO A 101 14.25 11.76 7.26
N LEU A 102 14.09 10.46 6.98
CA LEU A 102 14.43 9.41 7.94
C LEU A 102 15.93 9.38 8.26
N ILE A 103 16.79 9.59 7.25
CA ILE A 103 18.25 9.66 7.47
C ILE A 103 18.60 10.87 8.34
N ASP A 104 18.03 12.05 8.07
CA ASP A 104 18.24 13.25 8.86
C ASP A 104 17.86 13.02 10.33
N LEU A 105 16.74 12.33 10.57
CA LEU A 105 16.22 12.04 11.91
C LEU A 105 17.10 11.07 12.72
N LEU A 106 18.11 10.43 12.13
CA LEU A 106 19.09 9.65 12.89
C LEU A 106 19.94 10.50 13.85
N ASP A 107 20.00 11.83 13.64
CA ASP A 107 20.70 12.75 14.56
C ASP A 107 19.76 13.33 15.64
N ASP A 108 18.45 13.12 15.53
CA ASP A 108 17.48 13.66 16.47
C ASP A 108 17.29 12.71 17.66
N THR A 109 17.50 13.20 18.89
CA THR A 109 17.49 12.35 20.10
C THR A 109 16.14 11.64 20.33
N GLU A 110 15.02 12.28 19.98
CA GLU A 110 13.67 11.72 20.21
C GLU A 110 13.30 10.73 19.10
N CYS A 111 13.56 11.09 17.83
CA CYS A 111 13.11 10.36 16.66
C CYS A 111 14.12 9.30 16.16
N ALA A 112 15.40 9.40 16.49
CA ALA A 112 16.43 8.49 15.97
C ALA A 112 16.17 7.01 16.23
N PRO A 113 15.64 6.57 17.39
CA PRO A 113 15.27 5.16 17.59
C PRO A 113 14.21 4.67 16.59
N ALA A 114 13.18 5.48 16.33
CA ALA A 114 12.14 5.15 15.36
C ALA A 114 12.71 5.18 13.92
N ALA A 115 13.48 6.22 13.57
CA ALA A 115 14.10 6.34 12.25
C ALA A 115 15.02 5.15 11.95
N ALA A 116 15.84 4.71 12.92
CA ALA A 116 16.70 3.55 12.78
C ALA A 116 15.91 2.26 12.55
N LYS A 117 14.83 2.05 13.30
CA LYS A 117 13.94 0.90 13.12
C LYS A 117 13.34 0.88 11.71
N GLU A 118 12.78 2.01 11.26
CA GLU A 118 12.14 2.09 9.95
C GLU A 118 13.16 1.93 8.79
N LEU A 119 14.33 2.56 8.88
CA LEU A 119 15.40 2.42 7.89
C LEU A 119 15.95 0.99 7.82
N SER A 120 15.98 0.26 8.94
CA SER A 120 16.44 -1.14 8.99
C SER A 120 15.59 -2.09 8.14
N HIS A 121 14.32 -1.73 7.89
CA HIS A 121 13.39 -2.50 7.06
C HIS A 121 13.13 -1.89 5.68
N THR A 122 13.70 -0.71 5.40
CA THR A 122 13.50 -0.02 4.13
C THR A 122 14.42 -0.60 3.05
N LEU A 123 13.83 -1.15 1.98
CA LEU A 123 14.59 -1.81 0.91
C LEU A 123 15.02 -0.84 -0.19
N LEU A 124 14.21 0.17 -0.48
CA LEU A 124 14.40 1.09 -1.61
C LEU A 124 15.40 2.21 -1.25
N MET A 125 16.54 1.84 -0.66
CA MET A 125 17.57 2.78 -0.21
C MET A 125 18.44 3.29 -1.36
N PHE A 126 18.75 2.47 -2.36
CA PHE A 126 19.64 2.83 -3.49
C PHE A 126 20.87 3.63 -3.01
N ASP A 127 21.11 4.82 -3.55
CA ASP A 127 22.25 5.68 -3.19
C ASP A 127 22.10 6.38 -1.84
N TYR A 128 20.90 6.47 -1.27
CA TYR A 128 20.72 7.00 0.09
C TYR A 128 21.41 6.16 1.16
N ARG A 129 21.76 4.88 0.87
CA ARG A 129 22.58 4.06 1.78
C ARG A 129 23.92 4.72 2.12
N HIS A 130 24.46 5.56 1.23
CA HIS A 130 25.71 6.29 1.47
C HIS A 130 25.54 7.30 2.61
N GLY A 131 24.42 8.02 2.69
CA GLY A 131 24.16 8.95 3.79
C GLY A 131 24.06 8.25 5.16
N VAL A 132 23.47 7.04 5.20
CA VAL A 132 23.49 6.20 6.43
C VAL A 132 24.92 5.77 6.77
N LYS A 133 25.69 5.34 5.76
CA LYS A 133 27.08 4.92 5.96
C LYS A 133 27.96 6.07 6.48
N GLU A 134 27.86 7.25 5.90
CA GLU A 134 28.63 8.43 6.32
C GLU A 134 28.35 8.79 7.79
N LYS A 135 27.08 8.76 8.21
CA LYS A 135 26.70 8.96 9.61
C LYS A 135 27.29 7.89 10.53
N ALA A 136 27.25 6.63 10.11
CA ALA A 136 27.82 5.52 10.87
C ALA A 136 29.34 5.66 11.02
N ASP A 137 30.05 6.02 9.95
CA ASP A 137 31.49 6.27 9.94
C ASP A 137 31.85 7.47 10.83
N ALA A 138 30.99 8.50 10.88
CA ALA A 138 31.12 9.64 11.79
C ALA A 138 30.75 9.33 13.26
N GLY A 139 30.34 8.09 13.56
CA GLY A 139 30.14 7.61 14.93
C GLY A 139 28.68 7.52 15.39
N ASN A 140 27.68 7.87 14.58
CA ASN A 140 26.27 7.78 14.94
C ASN A 140 25.87 6.31 15.23
N SER A 141 25.45 6.03 16.47
CA SER A 141 25.11 4.68 16.94
C SER A 141 23.87 4.11 16.25
N HIS A 142 22.88 4.95 15.94
CA HIS A 142 21.66 4.56 15.24
C HIS A 142 21.94 4.23 13.77
N ALA A 143 22.80 4.99 13.11
CA ALA A 143 23.25 4.66 11.75
C ALA A 143 24.01 3.32 11.71
N LYS A 144 24.88 3.06 12.70
CA LYS A 144 25.55 1.75 12.84
C LYS A 144 24.57 0.60 13.05
N GLN A 145 23.51 0.82 13.84
CA GLN A 145 22.43 -0.15 14.02
C GLN A 145 21.75 -0.47 12.68
N VAL A 146 21.43 0.54 11.88
CA VAL A 146 20.80 0.34 10.55
C VAL A 146 21.70 -0.52 9.64
N LEU A 147 23.00 -0.17 9.54
CA LEU A 147 23.94 -0.95 8.73
C LEU A 147 24.06 -2.40 9.19
N ARG A 148 24.07 -2.62 10.51
CA ARG A 148 24.09 -3.96 11.10
C ARG A 148 22.84 -4.75 10.75
N ALA A 149 21.66 -4.17 10.90
CA ALA A 149 20.39 -4.82 10.57
C ALA A 149 20.30 -5.21 9.09
N TRP A 150 20.83 -4.37 8.19
CA TRP A 150 20.94 -4.71 6.77
C TRP A 150 21.91 -5.87 6.52
N ALA A 151 23.08 -5.86 7.17
CA ALA A 151 24.08 -6.92 7.03
C ALA A 151 23.60 -8.27 7.60
N GLU A 152 22.82 -8.24 8.68
CA GLU A 152 22.17 -9.41 9.29
C GLU A 152 20.87 -9.81 8.57
N ALA A 153 20.51 -9.07 7.51
CA ALA A 153 19.32 -9.29 6.67
C ALA A 153 18.01 -9.31 7.48
N GLU A 154 17.89 -8.49 8.51
CA GLU A 154 16.69 -8.44 9.39
C GLU A 154 15.40 -8.12 8.62
N TRP A 155 15.49 -7.34 7.54
CA TRP A 155 14.37 -7.07 6.63
C TRP A 155 13.79 -8.35 5.98
N PHE A 156 14.59 -9.41 5.89
CA PHE A 156 14.22 -10.72 5.36
C PHE A 156 13.95 -11.72 6.48
N THR A 157 14.87 -11.86 7.44
CA THR A 157 14.83 -12.91 8.47
C THR A 157 13.72 -12.71 9.50
N ASN A 158 13.25 -11.47 9.71
CA ASN A 158 12.11 -11.19 10.58
C ASN A 158 10.75 -11.44 9.91
N ARG A 159 10.70 -11.73 8.61
CA ARG A 159 9.45 -12.06 7.92
C ARG A 159 9.08 -13.53 8.16
N PRO A 160 7.77 -13.86 8.26
CA PRO A 160 7.33 -15.25 8.34
C PRO A 160 7.89 -16.07 7.16
N LYS A 161 8.43 -17.25 7.46
CA LYS A 161 8.83 -18.22 6.43
C LYS A 161 7.62 -18.70 5.65
N VAL A 162 7.84 -19.11 4.40
CA VAL A 162 6.82 -19.85 3.63
C VAL A 162 6.47 -21.13 4.41
N PRO A 163 5.19 -21.39 4.71
CA PRO A 163 4.79 -22.60 5.42
C PRO A 163 5.17 -23.86 4.64
N GLU A 164 5.63 -24.91 5.33
CA GLU A 164 5.94 -26.21 4.70
C GLU A 164 4.70 -26.90 4.11
N LYS A 165 3.53 -26.55 4.64
CA LYS A 165 2.22 -27.01 4.17
C LYS A 165 1.25 -25.85 4.11
N VAL A 166 0.60 -25.67 2.96
CA VAL A 166 -0.48 -24.70 2.77
C VAL A 166 -1.76 -25.46 2.39
N THR A 167 -2.85 -25.22 3.11
CA THR A 167 -4.18 -25.74 2.77
C THR A 167 -4.96 -24.65 2.05
N VAL A 168 -5.55 -24.97 0.90
CA VAL A 168 -6.24 -24.01 0.03
C VAL A 168 -7.59 -24.54 -0.43
N THR A 169 -8.49 -23.62 -0.78
CA THR A 169 -9.72 -23.92 -1.52
C THR A 169 -9.48 -23.69 -3.01
N VAL A 170 -9.74 -24.70 -3.84
CA VAL A 170 -9.53 -24.60 -5.30
C VAL A 170 -10.64 -23.78 -5.97
N PHE A 171 -10.25 -22.73 -6.69
CA PHE A 171 -11.05 -22.05 -7.71
C PHE A 171 -10.58 -22.55 -9.09
N LYS A 172 -11.28 -23.56 -9.61
CA LYS A 172 -10.93 -24.21 -10.89
C LYS A 172 -11.56 -23.45 -12.06
N VAL A 173 -10.74 -23.10 -13.04
CA VAL A 173 -11.16 -22.61 -14.36
C VAL A 173 -10.69 -23.63 -15.41
N THR A 174 -11.60 -24.42 -15.94
CA THR A 174 -11.27 -25.48 -16.91
C THR A 174 -10.87 -24.93 -18.27
N GLY A 175 -9.94 -25.61 -18.94
CA GLY A 175 -9.38 -25.21 -20.23
C GLY A 175 -8.26 -24.18 -20.09
N GLU A 176 -8.11 -23.37 -21.14
CA GLU A 176 -7.13 -22.30 -21.19
C GLU A 176 -7.70 -21.00 -20.59
N THR A 177 -6.96 -20.42 -19.65
CA THR A 177 -7.16 -19.04 -19.19
C THR A 177 -6.19 -18.12 -19.94
N ASN A 178 -6.72 -17.33 -20.87
CA ASN A 178 -5.99 -16.25 -21.51
C ASN A 178 -5.96 -15.01 -20.60
N THR A 179 -4.94 -14.16 -20.70
CA THR A 179 -4.90 -12.91 -19.93
C THR A 179 -6.05 -11.94 -20.27
N ASP A 180 -6.67 -12.05 -21.46
CA ASP A 180 -7.89 -11.29 -21.78
C ASP A 180 -9.11 -11.76 -20.97
N ASP A 181 -9.17 -13.04 -20.56
CA ASP A 181 -10.23 -13.54 -19.69
C ASP A 181 -10.16 -12.91 -18.29
N LEU A 182 -8.94 -12.61 -17.83
CA LEU A 182 -8.67 -12.06 -16.50
C LEU A 182 -8.69 -10.53 -16.48
N SER A 183 -8.31 -9.89 -17.59
CA SER A 183 -8.21 -8.44 -17.73
C SER A 183 -8.67 -8.05 -19.14
N PRO A 184 -9.98 -7.98 -19.42
CA PRO A 184 -10.50 -7.81 -20.78
C PRO A 184 -10.01 -6.53 -21.47
N ALA A 185 -9.79 -6.60 -22.78
CA ALA A 185 -9.32 -5.45 -23.57
C ALA A 185 -10.26 -4.22 -23.52
N PRO A 186 -11.60 -4.34 -23.58
CA PRO A 186 -12.51 -3.20 -23.50
C PRO A 186 -12.43 -2.41 -22.18
N ASP A 187 -11.92 -3.04 -21.12
CA ASP A 187 -11.82 -2.46 -19.78
C ASP A 187 -10.41 -1.91 -19.49
N ALA A 188 -9.54 -1.83 -20.50
CA ALA A 188 -8.15 -1.39 -20.35
C ALA A 188 -8.01 0.00 -19.71
N TRP A 189 -9.00 0.88 -19.89
CA TRP A 189 -9.06 2.22 -19.30
C TRP A 189 -9.09 2.21 -17.77
N SER A 190 -9.60 1.14 -17.16
CA SER A 190 -9.75 1.01 -15.70
C SER A 190 -8.55 0.36 -15.02
N ARG A 191 -7.56 -0.18 -15.77
CA ARG A 191 -6.42 -0.93 -15.24
C ARG A 191 -5.65 -0.25 -14.09
N PRO A 192 -5.45 1.08 -14.07
CA PRO A 192 -4.79 1.74 -12.95
C PRO A 192 -5.59 1.69 -11.63
N ASP A 193 -6.91 1.55 -11.71
CA ASP A 193 -7.81 1.37 -10.56
C ASP A 193 -8.02 -0.13 -10.32
N ILE A 194 -7.09 -0.74 -9.59
CA ILE A 194 -7.03 -2.19 -9.38
C ILE A 194 -8.37 -2.77 -8.87
N PRO A 195 -9.02 -2.22 -7.82
CA PRO A 195 -10.29 -2.75 -7.36
C PRO A 195 -11.42 -2.65 -8.38
N LEU A 196 -11.49 -1.54 -9.14
CA LEU A 196 -12.51 -1.37 -10.18
C LEU A 196 -12.27 -2.35 -11.34
N HIS A 197 -11.02 -2.47 -11.80
CA HIS A 197 -10.67 -3.40 -12.87
C HIS A 197 -10.91 -4.86 -12.49
N GLY A 198 -10.67 -5.21 -11.21
CA GLY A 198 -10.91 -6.55 -10.68
C GLY A 198 -12.36 -7.02 -10.83
N LEU A 199 -13.33 -6.10 -10.91
CA LEU A 199 -14.73 -6.45 -11.19
C LEU A 199 -14.91 -7.11 -12.57
N ALA A 200 -14.04 -6.80 -13.53
CA ALA A 200 -14.15 -7.31 -14.91
C ALA A 200 -13.53 -8.71 -15.11
N MET A 201 -12.80 -9.24 -14.12
CA MET A 201 -12.15 -10.54 -14.19
C MET A 201 -13.18 -11.66 -14.43
N LEU A 202 -13.02 -12.45 -15.49
CA LEU A 202 -13.91 -13.55 -15.85
C LEU A 202 -15.39 -13.13 -16.01
N LYS A 203 -15.65 -11.89 -16.47
CA LYS A 203 -17.01 -11.38 -16.70
C LYS A 203 -17.75 -12.04 -17.87
N MET A 204 -17.03 -12.74 -18.75
CA MET A 204 -17.62 -13.55 -19.82
C MET A 204 -17.85 -14.97 -19.31
N ALA A 205 -19.09 -15.45 -19.42
CA ALA A 205 -19.45 -16.79 -18.97
C ALA A 205 -18.67 -17.89 -19.69
N ARG A 206 -18.28 -18.92 -18.95
CA ARG A 206 -17.56 -20.09 -19.47
C ARG A 206 -17.87 -21.33 -18.62
N PRO A 207 -17.57 -22.56 -19.09
CA PRO A 207 -17.89 -23.77 -18.32
C PRO A 207 -17.36 -23.69 -16.87
N GLY A 208 -18.27 -23.87 -15.91
CA GLY A 208 -17.98 -23.82 -14.48
C GLY A 208 -17.84 -22.43 -13.86
N ILE A 209 -17.96 -21.36 -14.65
CA ILE A 209 -17.85 -19.96 -14.19
C ILE A 209 -19.07 -19.17 -14.64
N GLU A 210 -19.87 -18.76 -13.66
CA GLU A 210 -21.03 -17.89 -13.85
C GLU A 210 -20.71 -16.49 -13.30
N PRO A 211 -20.61 -15.46 -14.15
CA PRO A 211 -20.39 -14.08 -13.71
C PRO A 211 -21.62 -13.54 -12.97
N ASP A 212 -21.40 -12.67 -11.98
CA ASP A 212 -22.49 -12.07 -11.19
C ASP A 212 -23.36 -11.13 -12.05
N GLU A 213 -22.74 -10.42 -13.01
CA GLU A 213 -23.41 -9.66 -14.07
C GLU A 213 -22.73 -9.97 -15.42
N PRO A 214 -23.30 -10.82 -16.29
CA PRO A 214 -22.68 -11.21 -17.55
C PRO A 214 -22.20 -10.02 -18.40
N GLY A 215 -20.92 -10.04 -18.78
CA GLY A 215 -20.27 -9.00 -19.57
C GLY A 215 -19.82 -7.76 -18.78
N LYS A 216 -20.12 -7.68 -17.48
CA LYS A 216 -19.83 -6.52 -16.63
C LYS A 216 -19.11 -6.87 -15.32
N ILE A 217 -19.64 -7.79 -14.53
CA ILE A 217 -19.08 -8.20 -13.22
C ILE A 217 -18.80 -9.70 -13.23
N GLY A 218 -17.57 -10.07 -12.89
CA GLY A 218 -17.09 -11.44 -12.71
C GLY A 218 -17.80 -12.24 -11.62
N PRO A 219 -17.33 -13.46 -11.33
CA PRO A 219 -17.96 -14.40 -10.41
C PRO A 219 -17.63 -14.09 -8.93
N LEU A 220 -17.92 -12.88 -8.44
CA LEU A 220 -17.53 -12.44 -7.10
C LEU A 220 -18.23 -13.24 -6.00
N LYS A 221 -19.53 -13.53 -6.14
CA LYS A 221 -20.27 -14.38 -5.19
C LYS A 221 -19.68 -15.78 -5.07
N LEU A 222 -19.24 -16.37 -6.18
CA LEU A 222 -18.56 -17.66 -6.18
C LEU A 222 -17.24 -17.56 -5.40
N ILE A 223 -16.41 -16.56 -5.68
CA ILE A 223 -15.14 -16.34 -4.97
C ILE A 223 -15.37 -16.15 -3.46
N GLU A 224 -16.36 -15.35 -3.06
CA GLU A 224 -16.72 -15.16 -1.64
C GLU A 224 -17.21 -16.46 -0.99
N SER A 225 -18.02 -17.26 -1.70
CA SER A 225 -18.42 -18.57 -1.20
C SER A 225 -17.23 -19.52 -0.96
N LEU A 226 -16.19 -19.43 -1.80
CA LEU A 226 -14.97 -20.23 -1.64
C LEU A 226 -14.11 -19.73 -0.46
N LYS A 227 -14.01 -18.42 -0.26
CA LYS A 227 -13.34 -17.81 0.90
C LYS A 227 -14.02 -18.21 2.22
N SER A 228 -15.36 -18.31 2.21
CA SER A 228 -16.13 -18.70 3.40
C SER A 228 -15.80 -20.10 3.94
N LYS A 229 -15.11 -20.95 3.14
CA LYS A 229 -14.62 -22.27 3.58
C LYS A 229 -13.42 -22.20 4.55
N GLY A 230 -12.91 -21.01 4.85
CA GLY A 230 -11.87 -20.80 5.87
C GLY A 230 -10.44 -21.09 5.41
N HIS A 231 -10.21 -21.24 4.10
CA HIS A 231 -8.89 -21.41 3.51
C HIS A 231 -8.66 -20.37 2.40
N PRO A 232 -7.41 -19.93 2.17
CA PRO A 232 -7.07 -19.12 1.01
C PRO A 232 -7.54 -19.78 -0.29
N VAL A 233 -8.02 -18.97 -1.23
CA VAL A 233 -8.46 -19.46 -2.55
C VAL A 233 -7.27 -19.53 -3.49
N ALA A 234 -7.09 -20.65 -4.18
CA ALA A 234 -6.06 -20.86 -5.19
C ALA A 234 -6.69 -20.93 -6.59
N TYR A 235 -6.22 -20.08 -7.51
CA TYR A 235 -6.60 -20.15 -8.93
C TYR A 235 -5.95 -21.37 -9.57
N VAL A 236 -6.74 -22.24 -10.18
CA VAL A 236 -6.26 -23.47 -10.83
C VAL A 236 -6.84 -23.55 -12.23
N GLY A 237 -5.98 -23.64 -13.25
CA GLY A 237 -6.39 -23.90 -14.63
C GLY A 237 -5.59 -25.01 -15.26
N ASP A 238 -6.02 -25.48 -16.44
CA ASP A 238 -5.27 -26.51 -17.19
C ASP A 238 -4.11 -25.86 -17.96
N VAL A 239 -4.36 -24.67 -18.53
CA VAL A 239 -3.34 -23.77 -19.09
C VAL A 239 -3.66 -22.36 -18.59
N VAL A 240 -2.69 -21.64 -18.03
CA VAL A 240 -2.92 -20.35 -17.36
C VAL A 240 -1.96 -19.27 -17.86
N GLY A 241 -2.50 -18.10 -18.19
CA GLY A 241 -1.72 -16.89 -18.44
C GLY A 241 -1.17 -16.76 -19.87
N THR A 242 -1.78 -17.46 -20.84
CA THR A 242 -1.45 -17.27 -22.25
C THR A 242 -1.91 -15.91 -22.77
N GLY A 243 -1.40 -15.49 -23.93
CA GLY A 243 -1.75 -14.22 -24.56
C GLY A 243 -0.81 -13.08 -24.20
N SER A 244 -1.32 -11.84 -24.22
CA SER A 244 -0.51 -10.64 -24.07
C SER A 244 0.02 -10.46 -22.64
N SER A 245 1.20 -9.84 -22.52
CA SER A 245 1.71 -9.35 -21.24
C SER A 245 0.85 -8.17 -20.76
N ARG A 246 0.06 -8.39 -19.71
CA ARG A 246 -0.70 -7.35 -19.01
C ARG A 246 -0.69 -7.64 -17.51
N LYS A 247 -0.03 -6.76 -16.76
CA LYS A 247 0.07 -6.88 -15.29
C LYS A 247 -1.30 -6.94 -14.61
N SER A 248 -2.30 -6.25 -15.18
CA SER A 248 -3.67 -6.21 -14.66
C SER A 248 -4.40 -7.56 -14.60
N ALA A 249 -3.87 -8.61 -15.24
CA ALA A 249 -4.37 -9.97 -15.10
C ALA A 249 -3.86 -10.70 -13.84
N THR A 250 -2.90 -10.11 -13.10
CA THR A 250 -2.25 -10.66 -11.90
C THR A 250 -2.61 -9.84 -10.68
#